data_AF-A0A7G1ILV0-F1
#
_entry.id   AF-A0A7G1ILV0-F1
#
_cell.length_a   1.000
_cell.length_b   1.000
_cell.length_c   1.000
_cell.angle_alpha   90.00
_cell.angle_beta   90.00
_cell.angle_gamma   90.00
#
_symmetry.space_group_name_H-M   'P 1'
#
loop_
_entity.id
_entity.type
_entity.pdbx_description
1 polymer ?
#
loop_
_entity_poly.entity_id
_entity_poly.type
_entity_poly.pdbx_seq_one_letter_code
_entity_poly.pdbx_strand_id
1 'polypeptide(L)'
;MSFAGRNWWVAVEDIGRLRDGVGAAVPVGLPATFTEEVADPLGELLGRYARTHTPFTTAEAAARFGLGLRVTTDVLGRLAGDGRLVRGDFVVAAAPGGVGSQQWCDAEVLRILRRRSLAALRAQVEPVSTTAYGRFLPEWHHVGATDTGGVDRLAAVIDQLAGARIPASALEPLVLAPRVRDYSPAMLDELLASGEVIWSGAGLISGSDGWVSLHLADSAPLTLALPANQPAEIELTDAHRVILDMLTGGGAYFFRQLTGNGHTETDLKTALWELIWAGWVTGDTFAPVRAILGGGPGARKRSAPAHRGHRPPRLSRYSVAHAQARAPDPTVAGRWSALPTAEPDSTLQAHYHAELLLNRHGVLTKARRPPKVCPAGSRPCTRC
;
A
#
# COMPACT_ATOMS: atom_id res chain seq x y z
N MET A 1 44.61 -20.18 -37.91
CA MET A 1 44.87 -19.03 -38.81
C MET A 1 45.34 -17.84 -38.00
N SER A 2 46.16 -16.95 -38.57
CA SER A 2 46.67 -15.75 -37.88
C SER A 2 45.99 -14.49 -38.40
N PHE A 3 45.40 -13.69 -37.51
CA PHE A 3 44.85 -12.36 -37.79
C PHE A 3 44.78 -11.54 -36.50
N ALA A 4 44.74 -10.20 -36.61
CA ALA A 4 44.77 -9.29 -35.46
C ALA A 4 45.97 -9.53 -34.51
N GLY A 5 47.12 -9.96 -35.06
CA GLY A 5 48.33 -10.24 -34.28
C GLY A 5 48.26 -11.49 -33.38
N ARG A 6 47.28 -12.37 -33.57
CA ARG A 6 47.10 -13.60 -32.77
C ARG A 6 46.76 -14.81 -33.64
N ASN A 7 47.06 -16.00 -33.13
CA ASN A 7 46.67 -17.26 -33.74
C ASN A 7 45.32 -17.74 -33.19
N TRP A 8 44.39 -18.04 -34.10
CA TRP A 8 43.03 -18.46 -33.80
C TRP A 8 42.71 -19.82 -34.42
N TRP A 9 41.95 -20.63 -33.68
CA TRP A 9 41.24 -21.78 -34.23
C TRP A 9 39.94 -21.28 -34.86
N VAL A 10 39.71 -21.66 -36.11
CA VAL A 10 38.56 -21.21 -36.91
C VAL A 10 37.98 -22.41 -37.64
N ALA A 11 36.66 -22.47 -37.73
CA ALA A 11 35.95 -23.41 -38.56
C ALA A 11 36.28 -23.19 -40.05
N VAL A 12 36.37 -24.28 -40.81
CA VAL A 12 36.79 -24.25 -42.23
C VAL A 12 35.79 -23.45 -43.09
N GLU A 13 34.53 -23.41 -42.70
CA GLU A 13 33.42 -22.71 -43.34
C GLU A 13 33.54 -21.18 -43.28
N ASP A 14 34.42 -20.64 -42.42
CA ASP A 14 34.61 -19.21 -42.22
C ASP A 14 35.86 -18.66 -42.90
N ILE A 15 36.57 -19.51 -43.65
CA ILE A 15 37.80 -19.14 -44.34
C ILE A 15 37.56 -18.07 -45.41
N GLY A 16 36.54 -18.22 -46.26
CA GLY A 16 36.15 -17.20 -47.23
C GLY A 16 35.83 -15.85 -46.58
N ARG A 17 35.05 -15.85 -45.49
CA ARG A 17 34.69 -14.63 -44.73
C ARG A 17 35.91 -13.93 -44.13
N LEU A 18 36.86 -14.69 -43.59
CA LEU A 18 38.07 -14.12 -42.97
C LEU A 18 39.09 -13.67 -44.01
N ARG A 19 39.19 -14.36 -45.15
CA ARG A 19 39.99 -13.90 -46.28
C ARG A 19 39.46 -12.55 -46.78
N ASP A 20 38.17 -12.47 -47.08
CA ASP A 20 37.56 -11.31 -47.72
C ASP A 20 37.34 -10.15 -46.74
N GLY A 21 37.13 -10.45 -45.46
CA GLY A 21 36.87 -9.44 -44.42
C GLY A 21 38.12 -8.89 -43.75
N VAL A 22 39.06 -9.75 -43.35
CA VAL A 22 40.24 -9.34 -42.54
C VAL A 22 41.58 -9.63 -43.23
N GLY A 23 41.57 -10.13 -44.47
CA GLY A 23 42.80 -10.45 -45.21
C GLY A 23 43.57 -11.64 -44.65
N ALA A 24 42.89 -12.57 -43.96
CA ALA A 24 43.55 -13.74 -43.39
C ALA A 24 44.11 -14.67 -44.49
N ALA A 25 45.36 -15.13 -44.31
CA ALA A 25 45.98 -16.05 -45.25
C ALA A 25 45.27 -17.42 -45.25
N VAL A 26 44.86 -17.87 -46.43
CA VAL A 26 44.19 -19.15 -46.65
C VAL A 26 45.22 -20.28 -46.66
N PRO A 27 45.07 -21.35 -45.86
CA PRO A 27 45.94 -22.52 -45.91
C PRO A 27 45.90 -23.23 -47.28
N VAL A 28 47.00 -23.85 -47.67
CA VAL A 28 47.06 -24.65 -48.92
C VAL A 28 46.28 -25.98 -48.76
N GLY A 29 45.57 -26.41 -49.81
CA GLY A 29 44.86 -27.70 -49.84
C GLY A 29 43.37 -27.66 -49.45
N LEU A 30 42.76 -26.47 -49.35
CA LEU A 30 41.32 -26.33 -49.08
C LEU A 30 40.47 -26.48 -50.35
N PRO A 31 39.32 -27.19 -50.28
CA PRO A 31 38.35 -27.24 -51.37
C PRO A 31 37.83 -25.84 -51.75
N ALA A 32 37.63 -25.61 -53.05
CA ALA A 32 37.22 -24.30 -53.59
C ALA A 32 35.88 -23.79 -53.00
N THR A 33 35.01 -24.72 -52.57
CA THR A 33 33.72 -24.43 -51.93
C THR A 33 33.84 -23.60 -50.66
N PHE A 34 34.96 -23.67 -49.93
CA PHE A 34 35.19 -22.89 -48.70
C PHE A 34 35.86 -21.53 -48.96
N THR A 35 36.18 -21.25 -50.22
CA THR A 35 36.85 -20.02 -50.69
C THR A 35 36.00 -19.22 -51.66
N GLU A 36 34.71 -19.55 -51.79
CA GLU A 36 33.75 -18.77 -52.57
C GLU A 36 33.66 -17.32 -52.05
N GLU A 37 33.34 -16.40 -52.95
CA GLU A 37 33.25 -14.97 -52.64
C GLU A 37 32.05 -14.68 -51.73
N VAL A 38 32.29 -13.95 -50.64
CA VAL A 38 31.23 -13.58 -49.69
C VAL A 38 30.78 -12.15 -49.96
N ALA A 39 29.46 -11.94 -50.09
CA ALA A 39 28.89 -10.63 -50.43
C ALA A 39 29.06 -9.56 -49.33
N ASP A 40 28.97 -9.93 -48.05
CA ASP A 40 29.17 -9.03 -46.90
C ASP A 40 30.01 -9.70 -45.79
N PRO A 41 31.33 -9.87 -46.02
CA PRO A 41 32.18 -10.64 -45.11
C PRO A 41 32.29 -9.98 -43.72
N LEU A 42 32.39 -8.66 -43.67
CA LEU A 42 32.49 -7.91 -42.41
C LEU A 42 31.16 -7.89 -41.64
N GLY A 43 30.03 -7.68 -42.33
CA GLY A 43 28.72 -7.70 -41.69
C GLY A 43 28.32 -9.09 -41.18
N GLU A 44 28.73 -10.16 -41.86
CA GLU A 44 28.54 -11.53 -41.36
C GLU A 44 29.40 -11.85 -40.14
N LEU A 45 30.68 -11.47 -40.15
CA LEU A 45 31.59 -11.67 -39.01
C LEU A 45 31.13 -10.91 -37.76
N LEU A 46 30.84 -9.61 -37.91
CA LEU A 46 30.36 -8.77 -36.82
C LEU A 46 28.96 -9.17 -36.35
N GLY A 47 28.08 -9.59 -37.25
CA GLY A 47 26.77 -10.13 -36.90
C GLY A 47 26.85 -11.42 -36.08
N ARG A 48 27.79 -12.33 -36.40
CA ARG A 48 28.03 -13.55 -35.61
C ARG A 48 28.65 -13.24 -34.24
N TYR A 49 29.60 -12.31 -34.21
CA TYR A 49 30.19 -11.83 -32.96
C TYR A 49 29.10 -11.28 -32.03
N ALA A 50 28.19 -10.45 -32.57
CA ALA A 50 27.08 -9.90 -31.81
C ALA A 50 26.09 -10.96 -31.28
N ARG A 51 25.91 -12.11 -31.91
CA ARG A 51 25.01 -13.14 -31.38
C ARG A 51 25.55 -13.85 -30.13
N THR A 52 26.85 -13.76 -29.89
CA THR A 52 27.54 -14.54 -28.83
C THR A 52 28.19 -13.67 -27.76
N HIS A 53 28.55 -12.43 -28.10
CA HIS A 53 29.32 -11.55 -27.21
C HIS A 53 28.54 -10.26 -26.93
N THR A 54 27.32 -10.36 -26.39
CA THR A 54 26.50 -9.19 -26.07
C THR A 54 26.36 -8.95 -24.59
N PRO A 55 26.39 -7.68 -24.14
CA PRO A 55 26.72 -6.45 -24.89
C PRO A 55 28.23 -6.27 -25.12
N PHE A 56 28.63 -5.59 -26.20
CA PHE A 56 30.04 -5.30 -26.53
C PHE A 56 30.24 -3.87 -27.03
N THR A 57 31.46 -3.36 -26.94
CA THR A 57 31.86 -2.04 -27.46
C THR A 57 32.41 -2.09 -28.88
N THR A 58 32.35 -0.99 -29.63
CA THR A 58 33.01 -0.88 -30.94
C THR A 58 34.51 -1.20 -30.84
N ALA A 59 35.19 -0.78 -29.78
CA ALA A 59 36.61 -1.04 -29.56
C ALA A 59 36.91 -2.54 -29.40
N GLU A 60 36.08 -3.28 -28.66
CA GLU A 60 36.23 -4.74 -28.49
C GLU A 60 36.05 -5.49 -29.80
N ALA A 61 35.04 -5.12 -30.60
CA ALA A 61 34.83 -5.72 -31.92
C ALA A 61 35.98 -5.41 -32.89
N ALA A 62 36.48 -4.16 -32.89
CA ALA A 62 37.62 -3.76 -33.70
C ALA A 62 38.89 -4.54 -33.33
N ALA A 63 39.19 -4.65 -32.03
CA ALA A 63 40.34 -5.40 -31.52
C ALA A 63 40.24 -6.91 -31.81
N ARG A 64 39.03 -7.49 -31.75
CA ARG A 64 38.80 -8.92 -31.99
C ARG A 64 39.19 -9.35 -33.41
N PHE A 65 38.91 -8.50 -34.39
CA PHE A 65 39.10 -8.79 -35.82
C PHE A 65 40.29 -8.04 -36.44
N GLY A 66 40.95 -7.13 -35.70
CA GLY A 66 42.07 -6.34 -36.20
C GLY A 66 41.63 -5.24 -37.18
N LEU A 67 40.40 -4.75 -37.02
CA LEU A 67 39.79 -3.74 -37.88
C LEU A 67 40.06 -2.33 -37.37
N GLY A 68 40.10 -1.36 -38.29
CA GLY A 68 40.14 0.05 -37.92
C GLY A 68 38.82 0.50 -37.30
N LEU A 69 38.88 1.32 -36.24
CA LEU A 69 37.70 1.70 -35.45
C LEU A 69 36.59 2.35 -36.29
N ARG A 70 36.95 3.21 -37.27
CA ARG A 70 35.98 3.82 -38.20
C ARG A 70 35.23 2.77 -39.03
N VAL A 71 35.95 1.82 -39.61
CA VAL A 71 35.37 0.75 -40.43
C VAL A 71 34.42 -0.09 -39.59
N THR A 72 34.80 -0.42 -38.36
CA THR A 72 33.94 -1.16 -37.43
C THR A 72 32.70 -0.33 -37.05
N THR A 73 32.83 0.96 -36.75
CA THR A 73 31.69 1.85 -36.48
C THR A 73 30.71 1.89 -37.66
N ASP A 74 31.19 2.04 -38.88
CA ASP A 74 30.36 2.18 -40.07
C ASP A 74 29.56 0.88 -40.34
N VAL A 75 30.22 -0.29 -40.23
CA VAL A 75 29.54 -1.59 -40.43
C VAL A 75 28.53 -1.87 -39.31
N LEU A 76 28.87 -1.60 -38.05
CA LEU A 76 27.93 -1.74 -36.93
C LEU A 76 26.75 -0.77 -37.05
N GLY A 77 26.98 0.45 -37.52
CA GLY A 77 25.96 1.44 -37.81
C GLY A 77 24.99 0.98 -38.90
N ARG A 78 25.50 0.40 -39.99
CA ARG A 78 24.68 -0.21 -41.04
C ARG A 78 23.84 -1.36 -40.50
N LEU A 79 24.44 -2.28 -39.75
CA LEU A 79 23.72 -3.41 -39.14
C LEU A 79 22.64 -2.95 -38.15
N ALA A 80 22.83 -1.81 -37.49
CA ALA A 80 21.80 -1.20 -36.65
C ALA A 80 20.70 -0.53 -37.46
N GLY A 81 21.03 0.12 -38.59
CA GLY A 81 20.05 0.62 -39.55
C GLY A 81 19.15 -0.48 -40.11
N ASP A 82 19.72 -1.66 -40.35
CA ASP A 82 19.00 -2.87 -40.79
C ASP A 82 18.21 -3.56 -39.65
N GLY A 83 18.24 -3.02 -38.43
CA GLY A 83 17.52 -3.57 -37.27
C GLY A 83 18.13 -4.85 -36.68
N ARG A 84 19.31 -5.28 -37.13
CA ARG A 84 20.01 -6.46 -36.62
C ARG A 84 20.73 -6.18 -35.29
N LEU A 85 21.22 -4.95 -35.13
CA LEU A 85 21.85 -4.48 -33.90
C LEU A 85 21.08 -3.32 -33.27
N VAL A 86 21.18 -3.19 -31.97
CA VAL A 86 20.64 -2.07 -31.18
C VAL A 86 21.82 -1.37 -30.52
N ARG A 87 21.88 -0.05 -30.70
CA ARG A 87 22.83 0.84 -30.03
C ARG A 87 22.20 1.36 -28.74
N GLY A 88 22.96 1.36 -27.64
CA GLY A 88 22.50 1.91 -26.37
C GLY A 88 23.51 1.72 -25.25
N ASP A 89 23.15 2.09 -24.03
CA ASP A 89 23.96 1.88 -22.84
C ASP A 89 23.42 0.68 -22.06
N PHE A 90 24.09 -0.47 -22.17
CA PHE A 90 23.63 -1.73 -21.60
C PHE A 90 24.37 -2.12 -20.31
N VAL A 91 25.63 -1.69 -20.14
CA VAL A 91 26.44 -1.96 -18.94
C VAL A 91 27.15 -0.68 -18.49
N VAL A 92 27.14 -0.43 -17.18
CA VAL A 92 27.75 0.73 -16.54
C VAL A 92 29.30 0.70 -16.58
N ALA A 93 29.89 -0.46 -16.91
CA ALA A 93 31.32 -0.72 -16.81
C ALA A 93 32.19 -0.11 -17.95
N ALA A 94 31.59 0.38 -19.04
CA ALA A 94 32.35 1.07 -20.07
C ALA A 94 32.48 2.55 -19.68
N ALA A 95 33.70 3.03 -19.44
CA ALA A 95 33.96 4.44 -19.14
C ALA A 95 33.25 5.34 -20.17
N PRO A 96 32.29 6.19 -19.74
CA PRO A 96 31.52 7.02 -20.67
C PRO A 96 32.44 8.06 -21.30
N GLY A 97 32.46 8.10 -22.64
CA GLY A 97 33.12 9.15 -23.42
C GLY A 97 34.41 8.77 -24.14
N GLY A 98 34.87 7.52 -24.06
CA GLY A 98 36.02 7.05 -24.84
C GLY A 98 35.69 6.84 -26.32
N VAL A 99 36.64 7.10 -27.23
CA VAL A 99 36.48 6.79 -28.65
C VAL A 99 36.27 5.26 -28.80
N GLY A 100 35.10 4.86 -29.32
CA GLY A 100 34.73 3.44 -29.45
C GLY A 100 33.99 2.84 -28.25
N SER A 101 33.57 3.63 -27.25
CA SER A 101 32.79 3.19 -26.09
C SER A 101 31.32 2.87 -26.38
N GLN A 102 30.86 3.08 -27.62
CA GLN A 102 29.48 2.80 -28.03
C GLN A 102 29.21 1.31 -27.87
N GLN A 103 28.18 0.96 -27.11
CA GLN A 103 27.78 -0.43 -26.91
C GLN A 103 26.71 -0.86 -27.91
N TRP A 104 26.82 -2.12 -28.31
CA TRP A 104 25.96 -2.75 -29.29
C TRP A 104 25.43 -4.06 -28.73
N CYS A 105 24.17 -4.34 -29.05
CA CYS A 105 23.52 -5.59 -28.73
C CYS A 105 22.81 -6.16 -29.96
N ASP A 106 22.85 -7.47 -30.17
CA ASP A 106 22.01 -8.12 -31.18
C ASP A 106 20.54 -7.99 -30.78
N ALA A 107 19.70 -7.58 -31.72
CA ALA A 107 18.30 -7.26 -31.45
C ALA A 107 17.51 -8.49 -30.95
N GLU A 108 17.80 -9.67 -31.50
CA GLU A 108 17.12 -10.92 -31.14
C GLU A 108 17.60 -11.44 -29.78
N VAL A 109 18.92 -11.38 -29.51
CA VAL A 109 19.47 -11.73 -28.20
C VAL A 109 18.93 -10.79 -27.12
N LEU A 110 18.90 -9.48 -27.36
CA LEU A 110 18.34 -8.50 -26.43
C LEU A 110 16.86 -8.79 -26.13
N ARG A 111 16.08 -9.16 -27.15
CA ARG A 111 14.67 -9.53 -27.01
C ARG A 111 14.49 -10.79 -26.16
N ILE A 112 15.32 -11.82 -26.38
CA ILE A 112 15.31 -13.05 -25.59
C ILE A 112 15.67 -12.76 -24.14
N LEU A 113 16.75 -11.98 -23.90
CA LEU A 113 17.17 -11.57 -22.56
C LEU A 113 16.05 -10.82 -21.85
N ARG A 114 15.47 -9.78 -22.48
CA ARG A 114 14.36 -9.01 -21.89
C ARG A 114 13.15 -9.88 -21.55
N ARG A 115 12.77 -10.81 -22.44
CA ARG A 115 11.67 -11.75 -22.19
C ARG A 115 11.98 -12.67 -21.01
N ARG A 116 13.19 -13.21 -20.93
CA ARG A 116 13.61 -14.11 -19.84
C ARG A 116 13.73 -13.37 -18.51
N SER A 117 14.30 -12.18 -18.48
CA SER A 117 14.36 -11.33 -17.28
C SER A 117 12.96 -10.99 -16.78
N LEU A 118 12.04 -10.65 -17.69
CA LEU A 118 10.65 -10.36 -17.32
C LEU A 118 9.92 -11.60 -16.81
N ALA A 119 10.15 -12.76 -17.42
CA ALA A 119 9.60 -14.03 -16.94
C ALA A 119 10.15 -14.40 -15.56
N ALA A 120 11.44 -14.21 -15.31
CA ALA A 120 12.07 -14.43 -14.00
C ALA A 120 11.49 -13.49 -12.93
N LEU A 121 11.31 -12.20 -13.24
CA LEU A 121 10.65 -11.23 -12.36
C LEU A 121 9.19 -11.61 -12.09
N ARG A 122 8.47 -12.13 -13.10
CA ARG A 122 7.09 -12.62 -12.90
C ARG A 122 7.03 -13.88 -12.04
N ALA A 123 7.98 -14.80 -12.21
CA ALA A 123 8.07 -16.00 -11.39
C ALA A 123 8.38 -15.69 -9.91
N GLN A 124 9.10 -14.60 -9.63
CA GLN A 124 9.29 -14.11 -8.25
C GLN A 124 8.01 -13.55 -7.62
N VAL A 125 6.98 -13.26 -8.43
CA VAL A 125 5.67 -12.73 -8.01
C VAL A 125 4.57 -13.77 -8.27
N GLU A 126 4.91 -15.06 -8.16
CA GLU A 126 3.95 -16.13 -8.39
C GLU A 126 2.79 -16.06 -7.36
N PRO A 127 1.52 -16.20 -7.79
CA PRO A 127 0.37 -16.14 -6.89
C PRO A 127 0.46 -17.21 -5.79
N VAL A 128 0.38 -16.75 -4.54
CA VAL A 128 0.30 -17.64 -3.38
C VAL A 128 -1.01 -18.43 -3.42
N SER A 129 -0.97 -19.71 -3.05
CA SER A 129 -2.19 -20.53 -2.97
C SER A 129 -3.16 -19.98 -1.91
N THR A 130 -4.46 -20.19 -2.10
CA THR A 130 -5.48 -19.76 -1.13
C THR A 130 -5.27 -20.38 0.25
N THR A 131 -4.76 -21.62 0.31
CA THR A 131 -4.40 -22.30 1.56
C THR A 131 -3.23 -21.63 2.28
N ALA A 132 -2.18 -21.24 1.55
CA ALA A 132 -1.06 -20.52 2.14
C ALA A 132 -1.48 -19.13 2.63
N TYR A 133 -2.30 -18.41 1.85
CA TYR A 133 -2.86 -17.13 2.29
C TYR A 133 -3.76 -17.27 3.54
N GLY A 134 -4.57 -18.34 3.61
CA GLY A 134 -5.43 -18.62 4.76
C GLY A 134 -4.67 -18.94 6.06
N ARG A 135 -3.45 -19.49 5.96
CA ARG A 135 -2.55 -19.68 7.12
C ARG A 135 -1.80 -18.40 7.48
N PHE A 136 -1.31 -17.69 6.46
CA PHE A 136 -0.56 -16.45 6.62
C PHE A 136 -1.39 -15.35 7.28
N LEU A 137 -2.62 -15.12 6.84
CA LEU A 137 -3.37 -13.92 7.24
C LEU A 137 -3.70 -13.87 8.76
N PRO A 138 -4.14 -14.95 9.43
CA PRO A 138 -4.29 -14.94 10.88
C PRO A 138 -2.99 -14.68 11.64
N GLU A 139 -1.88 -15.26 11.16
CA GLU A 139 -0.53 -15.05 11.74
C GLU A 139 -0.05 -13.60 11.55
N TRP A 140 -0.25 -13.04 10.35
CA TRP A 140 0.03 -11.64 10.01
C TRP A 140 -0.77 -10.64 10.86
N HIS A 141 -2.00 -11.01 11.22
CA HIS A 141 -2.83 -10.25 12.16
C HIS A 141 -2.60 -10.62 13.63
N HIS A 142 -1.68 -11.55 13.90
CA HIS A 142 -1.38 -12.08 15.23
C HIS A 142 -2.62 -12.55 16.01
N VAL A 143 -3.58 -13.13 15.30
CA VAL A 143 -4.78 -13.71 15.93
C VAL A 143 -4.37 -14.95 16.71
N GLY A 144 -4.60 -14.94 18.03
CA GLY A 144 -4.20 -16.03 18.92
C GLY A 144 -2.74 -15.99 19.36
N ALA A 145 -2.00 -14.91 19.07
CA ALA A 145 -0.64 -14.75 19.59
C ALA A 145 -0.66 -14.55 21.12
N THR A 146 0.13 -15.34 21.84
CA THR A 146 0.19 -15.32 23.32
C THR A 146 1.30 -14.45 23.87
N ASP A 147 2.16 -13.90 23.02
CA ASP A 147 3.46 -13.41 23.46
C ASP A 147 3.46 -11.88 23.65
N THR A 148 2.48 -11.18 23.09
CA THR A 148 2.38 -9.72 23.10
C THR A 148 1.01 -9.24 23.55
N GLY A 149 0.95 -8.42 24.59
CA GLY A 149 -0.25 -7.77 25.11
C GLY A 149 0.03 -6.33 25.54
N GLY A 150 -0.96 -5.67 26.12
CA GLY A 150 -0.85 -4.28 26.59
C GLY A 150 -1.21 -3.22 25.54
N VAL A 151 -1.03 -1.95 25.94
CA VAL A 151 -1.49 -0.76 25.20
C VAL A 151 -0.72 -0.56 23.89
N ASP A 152 0.61 -0.72 23.89
CA ASP A 152 1.43 -0.60 22.68
C ASP A 152 1.02 -1.64 21.61
N ARG A 153 0.71 -2.86 22.05
CA ARG A 153 0.22 -3.92 21.15
C ARG A 153 -1.15 -3.56 20.58
N LEU A 154 -2.03 -2.97 21.38
CA LEU A 154 -3.33 -2.49 20.93
C LEU A 154 -3.16 -1.38 19.89
N ALA A 155 -2.27 -0.41 20.11
CA ALA A 155 -1.98 0.65 19.16
C ALA A 155 -1.50 0.09 17.81
N ALA A 156 -0.58 -0.90 17.82
CA ALA A 156 -0.12 -1.57 16.60
C ALA A 156 -1.25 -2.34 15.86
N VAL A 157 -2.17 -2.97 16.60
CA VAL A 157 -3.35 -3.63 16.02
C VAL A 157 -4.29 -2.60 15.39
N ILE A 158 -4.48 -1.45 16.04
CA ILE A 158 -5.31 -0.36 15.54
C ILE A 158 -4.69 0.23 14.27
N ASP A 159 -3.38 0.44 14.23
CA ASP A 159 -2.66 0.91 13.05
C ASP A 159 -2.89 -0.01 11.83
N GLN A 160 -2.70 -1.32 12.02
CA GLN A 160 -2.94 -2.32 10.97
C GLN A 160 -4.40 -2.33 10.47
N LEU A 161 -5.35 -1.98 11.34
CA LEU A 161 -6.79 -1.96 11.07
C LEU A 161 -7.36 -0.56 10.83
N ALA A 162 -6.51 0.47 10.70
CA ALA A 162 -6.97 1.85 10.68
C ALA A 162 -7.99 2.11 9.55
N GLY A 163 -9.13 2.72 9.86
CA GLY A 163 -10.22 2.94 8.90
C GLY A 163 -10.96 1.67 8.41
N ALA A 164 -10.72 0.50 9.01
CA ALA A 164 -11.54 -0.69 8.73
C ALA A 164 -12.92 -0.54 9.37
N ARG A 165 -13.98 -0.66 8.57
CA ARG A 165 -15.36 -0.68 9.05
C ARG A 165 -15.66 -2.02 9.74
N ILE A 166 -15.95 -1.97 11.03
CA ILE A 166 -16.20 -3.13 11.88
C ILE A 166 -17.52 -2.87 12.64
N PRO A 167 -18.40 -3.87 12.83
CA PRO A 167 -19.57 -3.70 13.69
C PRO A 167 -19.13 -3.39 15.12
N ALA A 168 -19.77 -2.40 15.76
CA ALA A 168 -19.40 -1.98 17.11
C ALA A 168 -19.50 -3.12 18.12
N SER A 169 -20.50 -4.01 17.96
CA SER A 169 -20.66 -5.23 18.77
C SER A 169 -19.52 -6.24 18.63
N ALA A 170 -18.83 -6.25 17.49
CA ALA A 170 -17.76 -7.19 17.16
C ALA A 170 -16.35 -6.65 17.46
N LEU A 171 -16.20 -5.32 17.53
CA LEU A 171 -14.89 -4.67 17.63
C LEU A 171 -14.05 -5.19 18.80
N GLU A 172 -14.54 -5.07 20.03
CA GLU A 172 -13.78 -5.53 21.20
C GLU A 172 -13.69 -7.07 21.29
N PRO A 173 -14.80 -7.84 21.25
CA PRO A 173 -14.74 -9.28 21.50
C PRO A 173 -14.17 -10.12 20.36
N LEU A 174 -14.36 -9.73 19.09
CA LEU A 174 -13.99 -10.54 17.92
C LEU A 174 -12.77 -9.99 17.18
N VAL A 175 -12.46 -8.69 17.32
CA VAL A 175 -11.33 -8.07 16.63
C VAL A 175 -10.16 -7.80 17.56
N LEU A 176 -10.36 -7.03 18.64
CA LEU A 176 -9.27 -6.59 19.51
C LEU A 176 -8.83 -7.69 20.49
N ALA A 177 -9.77 -8.31 21.22
CA ALA A 177 -9.45 -9.30 22.25
C ALA A 177 -8.68 -10.53 21.71
N PRO A 178 -8.97 -11.07 20.51
CA PRO A 178 -8.18 -12.18 19.97
C PRO A 178 -6.75 -11.81 19.52
N ARG A 179 -6.41 -10.51 19.42
CA ARG A 179 -5.12 -10.00 18.92
C ARG A 179 -4.22 -9.39 20.00
N VAL A 180 -4.76 -9.19 21.20
CA VAL A 180 -4.08 -8.54 22.32
C VAL A 180 -4.27 -9.40 23.57
N ARG A 181 -3.19 -9.96 24.11
CA ARG A 181 -3.26 -10.73 25.35
C ARG A 181 -3.77 -9.87 26.51
N ASP A 182 -4.64 -10.45 27.34
CA ASP A 182 -5.25 -9.81 28.50
C ASP A 182 -5.95 -8.49 28.18
N TYR A 183 -6.53 -8.38 26.97
CA TYR A 183 -7.28 -7.19 26.54
C TYR A 183 -8.32 -6.80 27.58
N SER A 184 -8.30 -5.52 27.96
CA SER A 184 -9.32 -4.91 28.79
C SER A 184 -9.87 -3.65 28.12
N PRO A 185 -11.17 -3.34 28.26
CA PRO A 185 -11.77 -2.11 27.71
C PRO A 185 -11.05 -0.82 28.11
N ALA A 186 -10.39 -0.81 29.27
CA ALA A 186 -9.62 0.32 29.77
C ALA A 186 -8.41 0.68 28.89
N MET A 187 -7.80 -0.31 28.23
CA MET A 187 -6.67 -0.07 27.32
C MET A 187 -7.09 0.78 26.12
N LEU A 188 -8.28 0.51 25.56
CA LEU A 188 -8.83 1.32 24.47
C LEU A 188 -9.21 2.72 24.95
N ASP A 189 -9.84 2.81 26.13
CA ASP A 189 -10.21 4.11 26.70
C ASP A 189 -8.98 4.97 27.02
N GLU A 190 -7.86 4.37 27.41
CA GLU A 190 -6.59 5.06 27.63
C GLU A 190 -6.04 5.69 26.34
N LEU A 191 -6.05 4.94 25.22
CA LEU A 191 -5.63 5.44 23.91
C LEU A 191 -6.55 6.53 23.35
N LEU A 192 -7.86 6.43 23.62
CA LEU A 192 -8.83 7.46 23.23
C LEU A 192 -8.69 8.72 24.09
N ALA A 193 -8.47 8.57 25.40
CA ALA A 193 -8.35 9.69 26.33
C ALA A 193 -7.01 10.45 26.20
N SER A 194 -5.94 9.75 25.82
CA SER A 194 -4.65 10.38 25.48
C SER A 194 -4.69 11.10 24.13
N GLY A 195 -5.64 10.75 23.27
CA GLY A 195 -5.77 11.29 21.92
C GLY A 195 -4.82 10.65 20.91
N GLU A 196 -4.21 9.50 21.24
CA GLU A 196 -3.41 8.72 20.28
C GLU A 196 -4.30 8.00 19.25
N VAL A 197 -5.51 7.64 19.66
CA VAL A 197 -6.52 6.99 18.81
C VAL A 197 -7.78 7.83 18.75
N ILE A 198 -8.41 7.83 17.58
CA ILE A 198 -9.72 8.43 17.32
C ILE A 198 -10.65 7.34 16.79
N TRP A 199 -11.95 7.40 17.08
CA TRP A 199 -12.94 6.52 16.49
C TRP A 199 -14.02 7.31 15.75
N SER A 200 -14.60 6.73 14.71
CA SER A 200 -15.71 7.34 13.97
C SER A 200 -16.81 6.32 13.72
N GLY A 201 -18.07 6.77 13.69
CA GLY A 201 -19.16 6.00 13.14
C GLY A 201 -19.14 6.01 11.61
N ALA A 202 -19.70 4.95 11.02
CA ALA A 202 -19.77 4.75 9.58
C ALA A 202 -21.13 4.15 9.17
N GLY A 203 -22.20 4.61 9.83
CA GLY A 203 -23.58 4.21 9.59
C GLY A 203 -24.13 3.23 10.63
N LEU A 204 -25.45 3.18 10.70
CA LEU A 204 -26.18 2.26 11.57
C LEU A 204 -26.30 0.86 10.95
N ILE A 205 -26.30 -0.14 11.82
CA ILE A 205 -26.76 -1.50 11.54
C ILE A 205 -28.15 -1.62 12.18
N SER A 206 -28.92 -2.66 11.83
CA SER A 206 -30.23 -2.90 12.44
C SER A 206 -30.14 -2.93 13.98
N GLY A 207 -31.04 -2.22 14.66
CA GLY A 207 -31.13 -2.20 16.12
C GLY A 207 -30.25 -1.13 16.76
N SER A 208 -29.42 -1.52 17.73
CA SER A 208 -28.52 -0.64 18.48
C SER A 208 -27.04 -0.79 18.08
N ASP A 209 -26.76 -1.51 17.00
CA ASP A 209 -25.40 -1.72 16.49
C ASP A 209 -25.12 -0.79 15.30
N GLY A 210 -23.86 -0.52 15.03
CA GLY A 210 -23.42 0.38 13.99
C GLY A 210 -22.03 0.04 13.48
N TRP A 211 -21.69 0.51 12.30
CA TRP A 211 -20.33 0.42 11.80
C TRP A 211 -19.48 1.47 12.49
N VAL A 212 -18.33 1.05 13.00
CA VAL A 212 -17.31 1.93 13.58
C VAL A 212 -15.97 1.69 12.92
N SER A 213 -15.09 2.67 12.99
CA SER A 213 -13.71 2.59 12.54
C SER A 213 -12.80 3.23 13.57
N LEU A 214 -11.59 2.69 13.75
CA LEU A 214 -10.54 3.25 14.60
C LEU A 214 -9.45 3.84 13.71
N HIS A 215 -8.80 4.90 14.20
CA HIS A 215 -7.82 5.68 13.48
C HIS A 215 -6.71 6.09 14.43
N LEU A 216 -5.45 6.04 14.01
CA LEU A 216 -4.40 6.77 14.74
C LEU A 216 -4.60 8.27 14.50
N ALA A 217 -4.34 9.09 15.52
CA ALA A 217 -4.55 10.53 15.40
C ALA A 217 -3.70 11.17 14.27
N ASP A 218 -2.45 10.72 14.12
CA ASP A 218 -1.52 11.24 13.10
C ASP A 218 -1.95 10.91 11.67
N SER A 219 -2.67 9.81 11.47
CA SER A 219 -3.14 9.35 10.15
C SER A 219 -4.66 9.43 9.96
N ALA A 220 -5.38 10.03 10.91
CA ALA A 220 -6.83 10.15 10.88
C ALA A 220 -7.33 10.86 9.60
N PRO A 221 -6.74 12.00 9.15
CA PRO A 221 -7.16 12.66 7.91
C PRO A 221 -7.08 11.75 6.67
N LEU A 222 -6.15 10.79 6.63
CA LEU A 222 -5.93 9.88 5.50
C LEU A 222 -6.79 8.62 5.56
N THR A 223 -7.35 8.29 6.72
CA THR A 223 -8.14 7.07 6.95
C THR A 223 -9.63 7.34 7.14
N LEU A 224 -10.01 8.57 7.48
CA LEU A 224 -11.40 9.01 7.54
C LEU A 224 -12.04 9.03 6.15
N ALA A 225 -13.32 8.69 6.09
CA ALA A 225 -14.08 8.78 4.85
C ALA A 225 -14.31 10.25 4.48
N LEU A 226 -14.09 10.60 3.21
CA LEU A 226 -14.47 11.92 2.69
C LEU A 226 -15.98 12.12 2.87
N PRO A 227 -16.45 13.36 3.11
CA PRO A 227 -17.88 13.67 3.26
C PRO A 227 -18.75 13.18 2.09
N ALA A 228 -18.22 13.19 0.85
CA ALA A 228 -18.92 12.67 -0.33
C ALA A 228 -19.12 11.14 -0.34
N ASN A 229 -18.37 10.41 0.49
CA ASN A 229 -18.42 8.95 0.63
C ASN A 229 -18.99 8.52 1.99
N GLN A 230 -19.62 9.46 2.69
CA GLN A 230 -20.18 9.23 4.01
C GLN A 230 -21.46 8.39 3.89
N PRO A 231 -21.59 7.29 4.64
CA PRO A 231 -22.61 6.27 4.38
C PRO A 231 -24.04 6.67 4.76
N ALA A 232 -24.22 7.79 5.48
CA ALA A 232 -25.54 8.29 5.87
C ALA A 232 -25.66 9.77 5.47
N GLU A 233 -26.41 10.05 4.41
CA GLU A 233 -26.95 11.39 4.14
C GLU A 233 -27.98 11.70 5.23
N ILE A 234 -27.60 12.50 6.21
CA ILE A 234 -28.51 12.97 7.26
C ILE A 234 -29.04 14.35 6.89
N GLU A 235 -30.35 14.56 7.03
CA GLU A 235 -30.94 15.89 6.94
C GLU A 235 -30.62 16.67 8.22
N LEU A 236 -29.78 17.69 8.10
CA LEU A 236 -29.36 18.50 9.24
C LEU A 236 -30.53 19.33 9.78
N THR A 237 -31.12 18.87 10.89
CA THR A 237 -32.06 19.64 11.73
C THR A 237 -31.35 20.74 12.53
N ASP A 238 -32.12 21.63 13.16
CA ASP A 238 -31.55 22.71 13.99
C ASP A 238 -30.76 22.18 15.19
N ALA A 239 -31.19 21.07 15.79
CA ALA A 239 -30.44 20.42 16.88
C ALA A 239 -29.06 19.95 16.41
N HIS A 240 -28.94 19.45 15.16
CA HIS A 240 -27.65 19.07 14.57
C HIS A 240 -26.73 20.27 14.38
N ARG A 241 -27.26 21.37 13.81
CA ARG A 241 -26.50 22.60 13.57
C ARG A 241 -25.96 23.18 14.87
N VAL A 242 -26.80 23.22 15.91
CA VAL A 242 -26.41 23.69 17.24
C VAL A 242 -25.24 22.88 17.82
N ILE A 243 -25.25 21.55 17.65
CA ILE A 243 -24.14 20.70 18.10
C ILE A 243 -22.88 21.01 17.27
N LEU A 244 -22.99 21.03 15.95
CA LEU A 244 -21.84 21.29 15.07
C LEU A 244 -21.24 22.68 15.28
N ASP A 245 -22.05 23.71 15.46
CA ASP A 245 -21.60 25.09 15.73
C ASP A 245 -20.81 25.18 17.05
N MET A 246 -21.21 24.43 18.08
CA MET A 246 -20.43 24.35 19.31
C MET A 246 -19.12 23.58 19.13
N LEU A 247 -19.13 22.49 18.37
CA LEU A 247 -17.94 21.64 18.17
C LEU A 247 -16.91 22.26 17.20
N THR A 248 -17.36 23.06 16.22
CA THR A 248 -16.48 23.76 15.26
C THR A 248 -15.65 24.87 15.90
N GLY A 249 -16.09 25.40 17.05
CA GLY A 249 -15.32 26.37 17.84
C GLY A 249 -14.00 25.82 18.42
N GLY A 250 -13.76 24.52 18.28
CA GLY A 250 -12.54 23.84 18.72
C GLY A 250 -12.64 23.37 20.17
N GLY A 251 -12.25 22.12 20.42
CA GLY A 251 -12.22 21.51 21.75
C GLY A 251 -13.19 20.35 21.92
N ALA A 252 -13.19 19.78 23.12
CA ALA A 252 -14.02 18.64 23.49
C ALA A 252 -14.98 19.02 24.63
N TYR A 253 -16.27 18.74 24.45
CA TYR A 253 -17.35 19.20 25.33
C TYR A 253 -18.06 18.03 26.00
N PHE A 254 -18.39 18.16 27.28
CA PHE A 254 -19.31 17.22 27.93
C PHE A 254 -20.73 17.43 27.41
N PHE A 255 -21.52 16.35 27.31
CA PHE A 255 -22.91 16.43 26.81
C PHE A 255 -23.78 17.47 27.55
N ARG A 256 -23.63 17.60 28.88
CA ARG A 256 -24.33 18.62 29.68
C ARG A 256 -24.04 20.07 29.30
N GLN A 257 -22.94 20.33 28.58
CA GLN A 257 -22.60 21.65 28.07
C GLN A 257 -23.34 21.95 26.75
N LEU A 258 -23.85 20.90 26.07
CA LEU A 258 -24.61 21.03 24.83
C LEU A 258 -26.10 21.37 25.08
N THR A 259 -26.61 21.15 26.30
CA THR A 259 -28.04 21.24 26.66
C THR A 259 -28.56 22.67 26.91
N GLY A 260 -27.82 23.72 26.53
CA GLY A 260 -28.13 25.12 26.86
C GLY A 260 -29.03 25.87 25.86
N ASN A 261 -29.41 25.25 24.73
CA ASN A 261 -29.88 25.97 23.54
C ASN A 261 -31.38 25.83 23.24
N GLY A 262 -32.21 25.61 24.27
CA GLY A 262 -33.67 25.51 24.11
C GLY A 262 -34.21 24.19 23.54
N HIS A 263 -33.34 23.21 23.24
CA HIS A 263 -33.72 21.84 22.85
C HIS A 263 -33.83 20.92 24.07
N THR A 264 -34.65 19.86 23.97
CA THR A 264 -34.72 18.86 25.04
C THR A 264 -33.47 17.99 25.07
N GLU A 265 -33.14 17.43 26.24
CA GLU A 265 -32.01 16.51 26.41
C GLU A 265 -32.12 15.29 25.48
N THR A 266 -33.33 14.78 25.29
CA THR A 266 -33.65 13.68 24.38
C THR A 266 -33.38 14.03 22.92
N ASP A 267 -33.77 15.23 22.47
CA ASP A 267 -33.57 15.65 21.08
C ASP A 267 -32.09 15.81 20.76
N LEU A 268 -31.33 16.43 21.67
CA LEU A 268 -29.87 16.60 21.52
C LEU A 268 -29.13 15.27 21.56
N LYS A 269 -29.59 14.33 22.39
CA LYS A 269 -29.02 12.98 22.42
C LYS A 269 -29.24 12.25 21.10
N THR A 270 -30.44 12.30 20.55
CA THR A 270 -30.76 11.69 19.24
C THR A 270 -29.90 12.32 18.15
N ALA A 271 -29.87 13.66 18.09
CA ALA A 271 -29.07 14.39 17.10
C ALA A 271 -27.55 14.10 17.22
N LEU A 272 -27.03 13.98 18.44
CA LEU A 272 -25.63 13.60 18.66
C LEU A 272 -25.33 12.22 18.09
N TRP A 273 -26.19 11.23 18.35
CA TRP A 273 -25.98 9.87 17.84
C TRP A 273 -26.15 9.80 16.32
N GLU A 274 -27.08 10.54 15.73
CA GLU A 274 -27.18 10.68 14.27
C GLU A 274 -25.89 11.25 13.66
N LEU A 275 -25.30 12.29 14.27
CA LEU A 275 -24.00 12.84 13.84
C LEU A 275 -22.83 11.87 14.02
N ILE A 276 -22.79 11.11 15.12
CA ILE A 276 -21.77 10.08 15.36
C ILE A 276 -21.85 9.01 14.28
N TRP A 277 -23.04 8.48 14.00
CA TRP A 277 -23.22 7.43 12.99
C TRP A 277 -23.01 7.94 11.57
N ALA A 278 -23.36 9.19 11.30
CA ALA A 278 -22.95 9.84 10.07
C ALA A 278 -21.43 10.04 10.02
N GLY A 279 -20.72 10.12 11.14
CA GLY A 279 -19.25 10.23 11.17
C GLY A 279 -18.77 11.67 11.12
N TRP A 280 -19.49 12.58 11.79
CA TRP A 280 -19.10 13.98 11.99
C TRP A 280 -18.49 14.23 13.37
N VAL A 281 -18.85 13.40 14.36
CA VAL A 281 -18.51 13.58 15.77
C VAL A 281 -17.81 12.34 16.29
N THR A 282 -16.82 12.56 17.15
CA THR A 282 -16.08 11.52 17.88
C THR A 282 -16.09 11.80 19.39
N GLY A 283 -15.68 10.81 20.19
CA GLY A 283 -15.58 10.92 21.64
C GLY A 283 -14.26 10.40 22.20
N ASP A 284 -13.89 10.88 23.39
CA ASP A 284 -12.64 10.51 24.10
C ASP A 284 -12.70 9.14 24.83
N THR A 285 -13.81 8.42 24.72
CA THR A 285 -13.99 7.07 25.29
C THR A 285 -14.94 6.25 24.45
N PHE A 286 -14.78 4.92 24.49
CA PHE A 286 -15.70 3.97 23.86
C PHE A 286 -16.85 3.54 24.79
N ALA A 287 -16.86 4.02 26.04
CA ALA A 287 -17.89 3.68 27.03
C ALA A 287 -19.35 3.96 26.59
N PRO A 288 -19.67 5.06 25.88
CA PRO A 288 -21.03 5.31 25.38
C PRO A 288 -21.52 4.27 24.40
N VAL A 289 -20.65 3.83 23.48
CA VAL A 289 -20.96 2.78 22.49
C VAL A 289 -21.23 1.45 23.23
N ARG A 290 -20.39 1.11 24.21
CA ARG A 290 -20.60 -0.08 25.06
C ARG A 290 -21.93 -0.01 25.82
N ALA A 291 -22.33 1.17 26.30
CA ALA A 291 -23.60 1.36 27.01
C ALA A 291 -24.81 1.15 26.09
N ILE A 292 -24.75 1.61 24.84
CA ILE A 292 -25.79 1.36 23.83
C ILE A 292 -25.90 -0.13 23.49
N LEU A 293 -24.77 -0.80 23.27
CA LEU A 293 -24.73 -2.22 22.95
C LEU A 293 -25.19 -3.10 24.13
N GLY A 294 -24.83 -2.72 25.36
CA GLY A 294 -25.19 -3.42 26.59
C GLY A 294 -26.65 -3.27 27.02
N GLY A 295 -27.43 -2.42 26.35
CA GLY A 295 -28.86 -2.21 26.62
C GLY A 295 -29.80 -3.23 25.96
N GLY A 296 -29.29 -4.17 25.15
CA GLY A 296 -30.09 -5.17 24.44
C GLY A 296 -30.58 -6.34 25.31
N PRO A 297 -31.71 -6.99 24.96
CA PRO A 297 -32.28 -8.11 25.70
C PRO A 297 -31.41 -9.36 25.54
N GLY A 298 -30.36 -9.48 26.37
CA GLY A 298 -29.42 -10.61 26.32
C GLY A 298 -28.04 -10.30 26.92
N ALA A 299 -27.71 -9.03 27.15
CA ALA A 299 -26.47 -8.67 27.80
C ALA A 299 -26.55 -8.99 29.30
N ARG A 300 -25.92 -10.09 29.72
CA ARG A 300 -25.65 -10.34 31.14
C ARG A 300 -24.89 -9.13 31.67
N LYS A 301 -25.49 -8.40 32.61
CA LYS A 301 -24.81 -7.39 33.44
C LYS A 301 -23.63 -8.08 34.14
N ARG A 302 -22.46 -8.10 33.51
CA ARG A 302 -21.21 -8.34 34.23
C ARG A 302 -21.05 -7.14 35.13
N SER A 303 -21.34 -7.36 36.41
CA SER A 303 -20.99 -6.48 37.51
C SER A 303 -19.62 -5.86 37.23
N ALA A 304 -19.58 -4.56 36.95
CA ALA A 304 -18.33 -3.81 36.98
C ALA A 304 -17.66 -4.06 38.33
N PRO A 305 -16.33 -4.25 38.41
CA PRO A 305 -15.66 -4.32 39.70
C PRO A 305 -16.00 -3.05 40.48
N ALA A 306 -16.51 -3.22 41.69
CA ALA A 306 -16.90 -2.16 42.62
C ALA A 306 -15.68 -1.40 43.19
N HIS A 307 -14.74 -1.00 42.34
CA HIS A 307 -13.57 -0.20 42.69
C HIS A 307 -13.72 1.28 42.33
N ARG A 308 -14.95 1.76 42.06
CA ARG A 308 -15.24 3.16 42.40
C ARG A 308 -15.41 3.19 43.91
N GLY A 309 -14.34 3.58 44.61
CA GLY A 309 -14.34 3.74 46.04
C GLY A 309 -15.63 4.42 46.48
N HIS A 310 -16.45 3.69 47.22
CA HIS A 310 -17.52 4.24 48.03
C HIS A 310 -16.84 5.27 48.94
N ARG A 311 -16.80 6.53 48.50
CA ARG A 311 -16.33 7.61 49.35
C ARG A 311 -17.30 7.60 50.53
N PRO A 312 -16.85 7.35 51.77
CA PRO A 312 -17.75 7.35 52.91
C PRO A 312 -18.47 8.70 52.93
N PRO A 313 -19.78 8.74 53.20
CA PRO A 313 -20.52 9.99 53.24
C PRO A 313 -19.85 10.88 54.27
N ARG A 314 -19.22 11.97 53.80
CA ARG A 314 -18.66 12.97 54.71
C ARG A 314 -19.84 13.66 55.37
N LEU A 315 -20.16 13.24 56.58
CA LEU A 315 -20.98 14.03 57.50
C LEU A 315 -20.16 15.26 57.87
N SER A 316 -20.51 16.39 57.26
CA SER A 316 -20.13 17.77 57.60
C SER A 316 -19.57 18.50 56.38
N ARG A 317 -20.45 19.24 55.70
CA ARG A 317 -20.57 20.70 55.84
C ARG A 317 -21.86 21.12 55.15
N TYR A 318 -22.58 22.07 55.73
CA TYR A 318 -23.72 22.77 55.15
C TYR A 318 -23.53 23.02 53.63
N SER A 319 -24.05 22.13 52.78
CA SER A 319 -24.04 22.33 51.34
C SER A 319 -25.35 23.01 50.94
N VAL A 320 -25.32 24.33 50.93
CA VAL A 320 -26.38 25.18 50.35
C VAL A 320 -26.44 25.00 48.82
N ALA A 321 -25.52 24.25 48.22
CA ALA A 321 -25.61 23.78 46.86
C ALA A 321 -26.38 22.44 46.81
N HIS A 322 -27.67 22.47 46.48
CA HIS A 322 -28.38 21.32 45.95
C HIS A 322 -27.85 21.00 44.54
N ALA A 323 -26.61 20.57 44.44
CA ALA A 323 -26.14 19.89 43.24
C ALA A 323 -26.74 18.49 43.29
N GLN A 324 -27.98 18.35 42.81
CA GLN A 324 -28.51 17.06 42.38
C GLN A 324 -27.57 16.58 41.27
N ALA A 325 -26.51 15.87 41.64
CA ALA A 325 -25.62 15.19 40.70
C ALA A 325 -26.42 14.03 40.12
N ARG A 326 -27.32 14.36 39.17
CA ARG A 326 -27.99 13.39 38.32
C ARG A 326 -26.86 12.58 37.67
N ALA A 327 -26.84 11.28 37.91
CA ALA A 327 -25.87 10.41 37.27
C ALA A 327 -26.00 10.63 35.76
N PRO A 328 -24.91 11.03 35.06
CA PRO A 328 -24.98 11.29 33.64
C PRO A 328 -25.39 10.00 32.92
N ASP A 329 -26.27 10.12 31.94
CA ASP A 329 -26.69 8.99 31.11
C ASP A 329 -25.43 8.32 30.51
N PRO A 330 -25.22 7.01 30.74
CA PRO A 330 -24.01 6.32 30.31
C PRO A 330 -23.83 6.32 28.79
N THR A 331 -24.91 6.52 28.03
CA THR A 331 -24.88 6.59 26.56
C THR A 331 -24.40 7.93 26.00
N VAL A 332 -24.11 8.92 26.84
CA VAL A 332 -23.56 10.23 26.45
C VAL A 332 -22.37 10.65 27.33
N ALA A 333 -21.77 9.67 28.03
CA ALA A 333 -20.60 9.89 28.87
C ALA A 333 -19.35 10.29 28.06
N GLY A 334 -18.41 10.97 28.70
CA GLY A 334 -17.18 11.43 28.04
C GLY A 334 -17.29 12.84 27.45
N ARG A 335 -16.30 13.20 26.65
CA ARG A 335 -16.21 14.47 25.91
C ARG A 335 -16.36 14.20 24.43
N TRP A 336 -17.09 15.08 23.76
CA TRP A 336 -17.44 14.99 22.35
C TRP A 336 -16.73 16.10 21.57
N SER A 337 -16.20 15.78 20.40
CA SER A 337 -15.48 16.71 19.53
C SER A 337 -15.81 16.45 18.07
N ALA A 338 -15.66 17.46 17.22
CA ALA A 338 -15.76 17.28 15.77
C ALA A 338 -14.60 16.41 15.27
N LEU A 339 -14.87 15.54 14.29
CA LEU A 339 -13.81 14.78 13.63
C LEU A 339 -12.90 15.69 12.81
N PRO A 340 -11.60 15.37 12.70
CA PRO A 340 -10.69 16.07 11.79
C PRO A 340 -11.19 16.04 10.36
N THR A 341 -10.87 17.07 9.59
CA THR A 341 -11.16 17.10 8.16
C THR A 341 -10.33 16.05 7.43
N ALA A 342 -10.99 15.20 6.65
CA ALA A 342 -10.32 14.23 5.80
C ALA A 342 -9.48 14.93 4.72
N GLU A 343 -8.36 14.31 4.35
CA GLU A 343 -7.41 14.83 3.37
C GLU A 343 -8.06 14.93 1.97
N PRO A 344 -8.14 16.11 1.33
CA PRO A 344 -8.81 16.27 0.05
C PRO A 344 -8.00 15.75 -1.14
N ASP A 345 -6.66 15.65 -1.04
CA ASP A 345 -5.84 15.18 -2.16
C ASP A 345 -6.00 13.66 -2.39
N SER A 346 -6.65 13.33 -3.50
CA SER A 346 -6.85 11.96 -3.96
C SER A 346 -5.56 11.16 -4.15
N THR A 347 -4.44 11.83 -4.47
CA THR A 347 -3.15 11.17 -4.70
C THR A 347 -2.55 10.72 -3.38
N LEU A 348 -2.52 11.60 -2.38
CA LEU A 348 -2.05 11.27 -1.02
C LEU A 348 -2.92 10.18 -0.41
N GLN A 349 -4.25 10.27 -0.55
CA GLN A 349 -5.14 9.20 -0.10
C GLN A 349 -4.87 7.87 -0.80
N ALA A 350 -4.72 7.86 -2.12
CA ALA A 350 -4.50 6.62 -2.87
C ALA A 350 -3.16 5.96 -2.51
N HIS A 351 -2.12 6.77 -2.29
CA HIS A 351 -0.81 6.29 -1.85
C HIS A 351 -0.90 5.68 -0.44
N TYR A 352 -1.44 6.42 0.53
CA TYR A 352 -1.60 5.94 1.91
C TYR A 352 -2.49 4.69 1.97
N HIS A 353 -3.59 4.65 1.22
CA HIS A 353 -4.47 3.49 1.19
C HIS A 353 -3.78 2.24 0.62
N ALA A 354 -2.87 2.40 -0.35
CA ALA A 354 -2.09 1.28 -0.87
C ALA A 354 -1.13 0.72 0.18
N GLU A 355 -0.45 1.58 0.94
CA GLU A 355 0.42 1.17 2.06
C GLU A 355 -0.39 0.50 3.17
N LEU A 356 -1.53 1.08 3.54
CA LEU A 356 -2.44 0.52 4.54
C LEU A 356 -2.96 -0.86 4.14
N LEU A 357 -3.36 -1.05 2.88
CA LEU A 357 -3.80 -2.35 2.38
C LEU A 357 -2.67 -3.38 2.38
N LEU A 358 -1.44 -2.96 2.10
CA LEU A 358 -0.26 -3.82 2.18
C LEU A 358 0.04 -4.20 3.64
N ASN A 359 0.05 -3.24 4.57
CA ASN A 359 0.23 -3.48 6.00
C ASN A 359 -0.88 -4.37 6.58
N ARG A 360 -2.11 -4.22 6.09
CA ARG A 360 -3.25 -5.03 6.56
C ARG A 360 -3.22 -6.45 6.02
N HIS A 361 -2.91 -6.65 4.75
CA HIS A 361 -3.10 -7.94 4.10
C HIS A 361 -1.80 -8.69 3.79
N GLY A 362 -0.64 -8.03 3.85
CA GLY A 362 0.67 -8.57 3.48
C GLY A 362 0.83 -8.91 2.00
N VAL A 363 -0.28 -9.09 1.26
CA VAL A 363 -0.32 -9.53 -0.13
C VAL A 363 -1.31 -8.66 -0.91
N LEU A 364 -0.87 -8.13 -2.05
CA LEU A 364 -1.71 -7.35 -2.95
C LEU A 364 -2.46 -8.29 -3.90
N THR A 365 -3.78 -8.38 -3.76
CA THR A 365 -4.63 -9.08 -4.72
C THR A 365 -5.28 -8.09 -5.69
N LYS A 366 -5.40 -8.48 -6.96
CA LYS A 366 -6.00 -7.63 -8.01
C LYS A 366 -7.45 -7.21 -7.70
N ALA A 367 -8.16 -7.98 -6.86
CA ALA A 367 -9.53 -7.73 -6.41
C ALA A 367 -9.66 -6.74 -5.23
N ARG A 368 -8.58 -6.45 -4.49
CA ARG A 368 -8.59 -5.54 -3.33
C ARG A 368 -8.21 -4.10 -3.69
N ARG A 369 -8.01 -3.79 -4.97
CA ARG A 369 -7.82 -2.42 -5.43
C ARG A 369 -9.14 -1.66 -5.18
N PRO A 370 -9.14 -0.48 -4.52
CA PRO A 370 -10.33 0.36 -4.51
C PRO A 370 -10.77 0.59 -5.95
N PRO A 371 -12.09 0.73 -6.23
CA PRO A 371 -12.54 1.05 -7.58
C PRO A 371 -11.76 2.28 -8.02
N LYS A 372 -10.99 2.16 -9.11
CA LYS A 372 -10.40 3.34 -9.74
C LYS A 372 -11.55 4.31 -9.93
N VAL A 373 -11.39 5.54 -9.46
CA VAL A 373 -12.09 6.67 -10.07
C VAL A 373 -11.57 6.72 -11.50
N CYS A 374 -12.19 5.93 -12.38
CA CYS A 374 -12.00 6.06 -13.79
C CYS A 374 -12.69 7.38 -14.16
N PRO A 375 -11.97 8.39 -14.67
CA PRO A 375 -12.63 9.50 -15.31
C PRO A 375 -13.54 8.91 -16.40
N ALA A 376 -14.78 9.37 -16.43
CA ALA A 376 -15.81 8.85 -17.31
C ALA A 376 -15.29 8.74 -18.76
N GLY A 377 -15.23 7.51 -19.28
CA GLY A 377 -14.87 7.29 -20.69
C GLY A 377 -13.83 6.21 -20.99
N SER A 378 -13.85 5.04 -20.35
CA SER A 378 -13.24 3.84 -20.97
C SER A 378 -13.85 2.56 -20.42
N ARG A 379 -14.37 1.71 -21.31
CA ARG A 379 -15.09 0.46 -21.01
C ARG A 379 -14.24 -0.51 -20.17
N PRO A 380 -14.86 -1.28 -19.25
CA PRO A 380 -14.13 -2.26 -18.44
C PRO A 380 -13.79 -3.51 -19.27
N CYS A 381 -12.49 -3.83 -19.37
CA CYS A 381 -12.04 -5.14 -19.82
C CYS A 381 -12.23 -6.16 -18.69
N THR A 382 -13.34 -6.89 -18.73
CA THR A 382 -13.54 -8.16 -18.04
C THR A 382 -12.83 -9.28 -18.81
N ARG A 383 -11.90 -9.98 -18.16
CA ARG A 383 -11.72 -11.43 -18.31
C ARG A 383 -10.94 -11.98 -17.11
N CYS A 384 -11.53 -13.02 -16.54
CA CYS A 384 -11.13 -13.76 -15.34
C CYS A 384 -9.73 -14.35 -15.44
#